data_AF-A0A948T0Y0-F1
#
_entry.id   AF-A0A948T0Y0-F1
#
_cell.length_a   1.000
_cell.length_b   1.000
_cell.length_c   1.000
_cell.angle_alpha   90.00
_cell.angle_beta   90.00
_cell.angle_gamma   90.00
#
_symmetry.space_group_name_H-M   'P 1'
#
loop_
_entity.id
_entity.type
_entity.pdbx_description
1 polymer ?
#
loop_
_entity_poly.entity_id
_entity_poly.type
_entity_poly.pdbx_seq_one_letter_code
_entity_poly.pdbx_strand_id
1 'polypeptide(L)'
;MNKSDYKNLHRAQHYDRIELAVPKGMKAIIKNLAADNGLSINAYIQDLIRKDQEGMFDTMQIADRNREYLSGIQGNMHDGYNVIFKDGHTIHCRTKRDVRAAIIKHCAKKGV
;
A
#
# COMPACT_ATOMS: atom_id res chain seq x y z
N MET A 1 8.40 32.57 -3.12
CA MET A 1 8.77 31.14 -3.15
C MET A 1 9.26 30.79 -4.55
N ASN A 2 10.49 30.30 -4.70
CA ASN A 2 11.01 29.97 -6.04
C ASN A 2 10.26 28.76 -6.63
N LYS A 3 10.24 28.66 -7.96
CA LYS A 3 9.59 27.56 -8.69
C LYS A 3 10.10 26.18 -8.23
N SER A 4 11.37 26.09 -7.84
CA SER A 4 12.00 24.89 -7.29
C SER A 4 11.48 24.56 -5.88
N ASP A 5 11.38 25.56 -5.01
CA ASP A 5 10.87 25.38 -3.64
C ASP A 5 9.41 24.95 -3.64
N TYR A 6 8.59 25.52 -4.52
CA TYR A 6 7.20 25.10 -4.70
C TYR A 6 7.08 23.64 -5.14
N LYS A 7 7.88 23.22 -6.13
CA LYS A 7 7.90 21.82 -6.59
C LYS A 7 8.36 20.87 -5.50
N ASN A 8 9.35 21.26 -4.70
CA ASN A 8 9.86 20.44 -3.61
C ASN A 8 8.84 20.32 -2.47
N LEU A 9 8.19 21.43 -2.10
CA LEU A 9 7.14 21.45 -1.09
C LEU A 9 5.95 20.59 -1.50
N HIS A 10 5.44 20.75 -2.72
CA HIS A 10 4.36 19.93 -3.25
C HIS A 10 4.76 18.44 -3.28
N ARG A 11 6.00 18.12 -3.68
CA ARG A 11 6.48 16.74 -3.66
C ARG A 11 6.51 16.14 -2.26
N ALA A 12 7.01 16.89 -1.28
CA ALA A 12 7.10 16.46 0.10
C ALA A 12 5.72 16.29 0.77
N GLN A 13 4.73 17.09 0.36
CA GLN A 13 3.37 17.02 0.93
C GLN A 13 2.52 15.89 0.34
N HIS A 14 2.77 15.49 -0.91
CA HIS A 14 1.88 14.57 -1.63
C HIS A 14 2.48 13.19 -1.91
N TYR A 15 3.79 13.00 -1.75
CA TYR A 15 4.45 11.76 -2.12
C TYR A 15 5.52 11.35 -1.12
N ASP A 16 5.47 10.10 -0.69
CA ASP A 16 6.60 9.43 -0.05
C ASP A 16 7.61 8.98 -1.11
N ARG A 17 8.91 9.11 -0.80
CA ARG A 17 10.02 8.72 -1.67
C ARG A 17 10.68 7.46 -1.13
N ILE A 18 10.87 6.47 -2.00
CA ILE A 18 11.63 5.25 -1.69
C ILE A 18 12.89 5.24 -2.56
N GLU A 19 14.06 5.16 -1.92
CA GLU A 19 15.33 4.89 -2.60
C GLU A 19 15.63 3.39 -2.52
N LEU A 20 15.84 2.75 -3.67
CA LEU A 20 16.06 1.30 -3.77
C LEU A 20 17.41 1.01 -4.42
N ALA A 21 18.33 0.45 -3.64
CA ALA A 21 19.55 -0.13 -4.15
C ALA A 21 19.29 -1.58 -4.61
N VAL A 22 19.70 -1.91 -5.84
CA VAL A 22 19.58 -3.26 -6.40
C VAL A 22 20.94 -3.73 -6.92
N PRO A 23 21.21 -5.05 -6.94
CA PRO A 23 22.44 -5.60 -7.52
C PRO A 23 22.70 -5.09 -8.96
N LYS A 24 23.99 -5.02 -9.34
CA LYS A 24 24.36 -4.65 -10.71
C LYS A 24 23.68 -5.58 -11.71
N GLY A 25 23.10 -5.00 -12.77
CA GLY A 25 22.32 -5.72 -13.77
C GLY A 25 20.83 -5.84 -13.45
N MET A 26 20.42 -5.87 -12.18
CA MET A 26 19.02 -6.06 -11.80
C MET A 26 18.11 -4.89 -12.21
N LYS A 27 18.65 -3.66 -12.26
CA LYS A 27 17.92 -2.49 -12.78
C LYS A 27 17.45 -2.68 -14.22
N ALA A 28 18.25 -3.33 -15.07
CA ALA A 28 17.89 -3.59 -16.46
C ALA A 28 16.77 -4.64 -16.55
N ILE A 29 16.86 -5.69 -15.72
CA ILE A 29 15.83 -6.72 -15.62
C ILE A 29 14.49 -6.10 -15.20
N ILE A 30 14.46 -5.29 -14.13
CA ILE A 30 13.23 -4.61 -13.67
C ILE A 30 12.66 -3.70 -14.76
N LYS A 31 13.52 -2.97 -15.49
CA LYS A 31 13.09 -2.09 -16.57
C LYS A 31 12.41 -2.87 -17.70
N ASN A 32 12.99 -4.00 -18.10
CA ASN A 32 12.44 -4.84 -19.18
C ASN A 32 11.12 -5.46 -18.73
N LEU A 33 11.05 -6.05 -17.53
CA LEU A 33 9.81 -6.61 -16.99
C LEU A 33 8.68 -5.56 -16.91
N ALA A 34 9.00 -4.34 -16.47
CA ALA A 34 8.03 -3.25 -16.45
C ALA A 34 7.56 -2.90 -17.86
N ALA A 35 8.48 -2.81 -18.84
CA ALA A 35 8.15 -2.49 -20.22
C ALA A 35 7.31 -3.59 -20.90
N ASP A 36 7.59 -4.86 -20.64
CA ASP A 36 6.81 -6.00 -21.14
C ASP A 36 5.37 -5.98 -20.61
N ASN A 37 5.16 -5.41 -19.42
CA ASN A 37 3.83 -5.16 -18.85
C ASN A 37 3.22 -3.82 -19.28
N GLY A 38 3.89 -3.03 -20.12
CA GLY A 38 3.43 -1.69 -20.53
C GLY A 38 3.45 -0.65 -19.39
N LEU A 39 4.23 -0.90 -18.34
CA LEU A 39 4.27 -0.09 -17.11
C LEU A 39 5.60 0.66 -16.97
N SER A 40 5.55 1.81 -16.29
CA SER A 40 6.77 2.41 -15.75
C SER A 40 7.32 1.55 -14.61
N ILE A 41 8.63 1.65 -14.30
CA ILE A 41 9.24 0.94 -13.17
C ILE A 41 8.47 1.20 -11.86
N ASN A 42 8.06 2.45 -11.63
CA ASN A 42 7.30 2.80 -10.43
C ASN A 42 5.92 2.13 -10.41
N ALA A 43 5.20 2.18 -11.53
CA ALA A 43 3.88 1.54 -11.64
C ALA A 43 3.99 0.01 -11.49
N TYR A 44 5.02 -0.60 -12.07
CA TYR A 44 5.30 -2.02 -11.95
C TYR A 44 5.56 -2.44 -10.50
N ILE A 45 6.39 -1.69 -9.76
CA ILE A 45 6.64 -1.95 -8.33
C ILE A 45 5.35 -1.80 -7.51
N GLN A 46 4.55 -0.76 -7.76
CA GLN A 46 3.28 -0.55 -7.05
C GLN A 46 2.25 -1.66 -7.35
N ASP A 47 2.21 -2.15 -8.59
CA ASP A 47 1.33 -3.26 -9.00
C ASP A 47 1.74 -4.57 -8.32
N LEU A 48 3.04 -4.89 -8.27
CA LEU A 48 3.55 -6.06 -7.57
C LEU A 48 3.21 -6.03 -6.07
N ILE A 49 3.40 -4.88 -5.41
CA ILE A 49 3.04 -4.71 -4.00
C ILE A 49 1.55 -4.90 -3.78
N ARG A 50 0.70 -4.38 -4.69
CA ARG A 50 -0.75 -4.55 -4.60
C ARG A 50 -1.15 -6.02 -4.72
N LYS A 51 -0.60 -6.74 -5.70
CA LYS A 51 -0.85 -8.17 -5.90
C LYS A 51 -0.43 -9.01 -4.69
N ASP A 52 0.71 -8.68 -4.09
CA ASP A 52 1.17 -9.31 -2.85
C ASP A 52 0.16 -9.09 -1.70
N GLN A 53 -0.42 -7.90 -1.60
CA GLN A 53 -1.45 -7.59 -0.60
C GLN A 53 -2.85 -8.14 -0.91
N GLU A 54 -3.21 -8.32 -2.18
CA GLU A 54 -4.52 -8.86 -2.60
C GLU A 54 -4.76 -10.25 -2.01
N GLY A 55 -3.76 -11.12 -2.01
CA GLY A 55 -3.85 -12.44 -1.37
C GLY A 55 -4.16 -12.34 0.13
N MET A 56 -3.64 -11.32 0.81
CA MET A 56 -3.95 -11.08 2.22
C MET A 56 -5.40 -10.63 2.42
N PHE A 57 -5.90 -9.72 1.57
CA PHE A 57 -7.27 -9.23 1.64
C PHE A 57 -8.30 -10.32 1.34
N ASP A 58 -8.02 -11.18 0.36
CA ASP A 58 -8.88 -12.29 -0.02
C ASP A 58 -8.98 -13.33 1.11
N THR A 59 -7.85 -13.73 1.72
CA THR A 59 -7.88 -14.65 2.86
C THR A 59 -8.58 -14.08 4.10
N MET A 60 -8.72 -12.77 4.18
CA MET A 60 -9.44 -12.08 5.25
C MET A 60 -10.91 -11.82 4.91
N GLN A 61 -11.35 -12.09 3.68
CA GLN A 61 -12.71 -11.83 3.20
C GLN A 61 -13.13 -10.36 3.37
N ILE A 62 -12.21 -9.45 3.07
CA ILE A 62 -12.50 -8.01 3.12
C ILE A 62 -13.29 -7.62 1.86
N ALA A 63 -14.46 -7.00 2.07
CA ALA A 63 -15.30 -6.50 0.98
C ALA A 63 -14.56 -5.46 0.13
N ASP A 64 -14.74 -5.50 -1.20
CA ASP A 64 -14.01 -4.66 -2.15
C ASP A 64 -14.12 -3.17 -1.83
N ARG A 65 -15.33 -2.70 -1.49
CA ARG A 65 -15.58 -1.32 -1.08
C ARG A 65 -14.71 -0.85 0.09
N ASN A 66 -14.33 -1.76 0.99
CA ASN A 66 -13.51 -1.44 2.14
C ASN A 66 -12.02 -1.45 1.81
N ARG A 67 -11.60 -2.21 0.77
CA ARG A 67 -10.20 -2.29 0.32
C ARG A 67 -9.69 -0.93 -0.13
N GLU A 68 -10.57 -0.09 -0.69
CA GLU A 68 -10.21 1.25 -1.14
C GLU A 68 -9.71 2.17 -0.02
N TYR A 69 -10.10 1.92 1.22
CA TYR A 69 -9.68 2.70 2.39
C TYR A 69 -8.39 2.18 3.03
N LEU A 70 -7.92 0.99 2.63
CA LEU A 70 -6.73 0.35 3.15
C LEU A 70 -5.51 0.76 2.34
N SER A 71 -4.45 1.09 3.06
CA SER A 71 -3.09 1.21 2.51
C SER A 71 -2.39 -0.15 2.51
N GLY A 72 -2.69 -0.98 3.52
CA GLY A 72 -2.19 -2.34 3.58
C GLY A 72 -2.55 -3.04 4.87
N ILE A 73 -2.28 -4.33 4.92
CA ILE A 73 -2.28 -5.10 6.16
C ILE A 73 -0.91 -5.75 6.27
N GLN A 74 -0.36 -5.80 7.48
CA GLN A 74 0.90 -6.46 7.78
C GLN A 74 0.72 -7.36 9.00
N GLY A 75 1.51 -8.42 9.11
CA GLY A 75 1.51 -9.31 10.28
C GLY A 75 1.05 -10.72 9.96
N ASN A 76 0.91 -11.53 11.00
CA ASN A 76 0.75 -12.99 10.89
C ASN A 76 -0.18 -13.53 12.00
N MET A 77 -0.44 -14.84 12.00
CA MET A 77 -1.35 -15.46 12.98
C MET A 77 -0.77 -15.50 14.42
N HIS A 78 0.55 -15.49 14.56
CA HIS A 78 1.25 -15.57 15.85
C HIS A 78 1.39 -14.21 16.54
N ASP A 79 1.55 -13.13 15.77
CA ASP A 79 1.80 -11.77 16.28
C ASP A 79 0.57 -10.86 16.14
N GLY A 80 -0.39 -11.24 15.30
CA GLY A 80 -1.54 -10.42 14.94
C GLY A 80 -1.25 -9.57 13.70
N TYR A 81 -2.17 -8.67 13.40
CA TYR A 81 -2.25 -7.92 12.16
C TYR A 81 -2.33 -6.42 12.43
N ASN A 82 -1.48 -5.66 11.74
CA ASN A 82 -1.56 -4.21 11.66
C ASN A 82 -2.31 -3.83 10.38
N VAL A 83 -3.48 -3.22 10.55
CA VAL A 83 -4.28 -2.65 9.47
C VAL A 83 -3.89 -1.19 9.30
N ILE A 84 -3.36 -0.83 8.14
CA ILE A 84 -2.91 0.52 7.82
C ILE A 84 -3.92 1.13 6.84
N PHE A 85 -4.51 2.24 7.21
CA PHE A 85 -5.48 2.97 6.40
C PHE A 85 -4.81 4.08 5.60
N LYS A 86 -5.40 4.49 4.47
CA LYS A 86 -4.85 5.53 3.59
C LYS A 86 -4.81 6.93 4.22
N ASP A 87 -5.55 7.14 5.30
CA ASP A 87 -5.53 8.38 6.08
C ASP A 87 -4.41 8.43 7.13
N GLY A 88 -3.52 7.42 7.14
CA GLY A 88 -2.44 7.29 8.10
C GLY A 88 -2.87 6.64 9.43
N HIS A 89 -4.15 6.31 9.62
CA HIS A 89 -4.59 5.58 10.80
C HIS A 89 -4.09 4.13 10.74
N THR A 90 -3.65 3.60 11.88
CA THR A 90 -3.21 2.20 11.98
C THR A 90 -3.87 1.54 13.19
N ILE A 91 -4.37 0.32 13.02
CA ILE A 91 -5.02 -0.48 14.07
C ILE A 91 -4.35 -1.84 14.16
N HIS A 92 -3.93 -2.25 15.36
CA HIS A 92 -3.48 -3.61 15.62
C HIS A 92 -4.65 -4.51 16.02
N CYS A 93 -4.71 -5.73 15.48
CA CYS A 93 -5.77 -6.70 15.71
C CYS A 93 -5.18 -8.11 15.86
N ARG A 94 -5.62 -8.86 16.87
CA ARG A 94 -5.04 -10.20 17.13
C ARG A 94 -5.54 -11.26 16.16
N THR A 95 -6.81 -11.20 15.78
CA THR A 95 -7.42 -12.21 14.90
C THR A 95 -7.93 -11.59 13.60
N LYS A 96 -8.06 -12.41 12.56
CA LYS A 96 -8.68 -12.01 11.28
C LYS A 96 -10.11 -11.49 11.46
N ARG A 97 -10.84 -12.01 12.46
CA ARG A 97 -12.20 -11.54 12.78
C ARG A 97 -12.17 -10.10 13.29
N ASP A 98 -11.22 -9.77 14.16
CA ASP A 98 -11.09 -8.43 14.73
C ASP A 98 -10.65 -7.43 13.66
N VAL A 99 -9.78 -7.84 12.73
CA VAL A 99 -9.41 -7.05 11.54
C VAL A 99 -10.67 -6.65 10.77
N ARG A 100 -11.53 -7.61 10.40
CA ARG A 100 -12.77 -7.32 9.67
C ARG A 100 -13.67 -6.34 10.44
N ALA A 101 -13.86 -6.57 11.74
CA ALA A 101 -14.69 -5.70 12.58
C ALA A 101 -14.12 -4.27 12.68
N ALA A 102 -12.80 -4.14 12.84
CA ALA A 102 -12.11 -2.86 12.90
C ALA A 102 -12.24 -2.07 11.59
N ILE A 103 -12.08 -2.74 10.45
CA ILE A 103 -12.24 -2.12 9.12
C ILE A 103 -13.66 -1.61 8.95
N ILE A 104 -14.67 -2.43 9.22
CA ILE A 104 -16.09 -2.02 9.09
C ILE A 104 -16.38 -0.81 9.99
N LYS A 105 -15.91 -0.84 11.24
CA LYS A 105 -16.10 0.25 12.19
C LYS A 105 -15.44 1.56 11.72
N HIS A 106 -14.24 1.47 11.15
CA HIS A 106 -13.53 2.65 10.63
C HIS A 106 -14.20 3.22 9.39
N CYS A 107 -14.55 2.36 8.43
CA CYS A 107 -15.26 2.77 7.21
C CYS A 107 -16.64 3.38 7.52
N ALA A 108 -17.39 2.81 8.47
CA ALA A 108 -18.70 3.35 8.87
C ALA A 108 -18.60 4.76 9.48
N LYS A 109 -17.54 5.05 10.25
CA LYS A 109 -17.31 6.39 10.82
C LYS A 109 -17.01 7.46 9.77
N LYS A 110 -16.57 7.06 8.57
CA LYS A 110 -16.25 7.97 7.47
C LYS A 110 -17.41 8.26 6.52
N GLY A 111 -18.61 7.77 6.83
CA GLY A 111 -19.84 8.12 6.12
C GLY A 111 -20.10 7.26 4.89
N VAL A 112 -20.56 6.03 5.14
CA VAL A 112 -21.56 5.38 4.27
C VAL A 112 -22.85 5.33 5.06
#